data_AF-A0A2W1MYX0-F1
#
_entry.id   AF-A0A2W1MYX0-F1
#
_cell.length_a   1.000
_cell.length_b   1.000
_cell.length_c   1.000
_cell.angle_alpha   90.00
_cell.angle_beta   90.00
_cell.angle_gamma   90.00
#
_symmetry.space_group_name_H-M   'P 1'
#
loop_
_entity.id
_entity.type
_entity.pdbx_description
1 polymer ?
#
loop_
_entity_poly.entity_id
_entity_poly.type
_entity_poly.pdbx_seq_one_letter_code
_entity_poly.pdbx_strand_id
1 'polypeptide(L)'
;MLTFVASSGCLFIRNGSEYPATEARDHLQKKLDYLNKKGLVDSSEDFIARAATESSMSGKPYKVRCNGQEQLSAEWLKAELARLRTTRP
;
A
#
# COMPACT_ATOMS: atom_id res chain seq x y z
N MET A 1 5.00 -6.50 -3.80
CA MET A 1 4.14 -5.34 -3.51
C MET A 1 4.91 -4.18 -2.87
N LEU A 2 5.61 -4.39 -1.75
CA LEU A 2 6.38 -3.30 -1.10
C LEU A 2 7.49 -2.71 -1.99
N THR A 3 8.15 -3.54 -2.81
CA THR A 3 9.13 -3.05 -3.81
C THR A 3 8.49 -2.11 -4.82
N PHE A 4 7.29 -2.42 -5.30
CA PHE A 4 6.56 -1.56 -6.23
C PHE A 4 6.23 -0.21 -5.60
N VAL A 5 5.81 -0.20 -4.33
CA VAL A 5 5.59 1.05 -3.60
C VAL A 5 6.85 1.90 -3.56
N ALA A 6 7.98 1.31 -3.16
CA ALA A 6 9.26 2.01 -3.06
C ALA A 6 9.76 2.55 -4.42
N SER A 7 9.53 1.83 -5.51
CA SER A 7 9.98 2.20 -6.85
C SER A 7 8.99 3.05 -7.64
N SER A 8 7.80 3.33 -7.09
CA SER A 8 6.72 3.96 -7.84
C SER A 8 6.97 5.42 -8.20
N GLY A 9 7.84 6.12 -7.46
CA GLY A 9 8.00 7.57 -7.56
C GLY A 9 6.75 8.37 -7.13
N CYS A 10 5.70 7.69 -6.64
CA CYS A 10 4.47 8.34 -6.21
C CYS A 10 4.60 8.87 -4.77
N LEU A 11 3.88 9.94 -4.47
CA LEU A 11 3.69 10.42 -3.11
C LEU A 11 2.58 9.62 -2.44
N PHE A 12 2.81 9.17 -1.21
CA PHE A 12 1.84 8.46 -0.41
C PHE A 12 1.16 9.42 0.57
N ILE A 13 -0.15 9.48 0.54
CA ILE A 13 -0.93 10.41 1.36
C ILE A 13 -1.56 9.62 2.51
N ARG A 14 -1.12 9.91 3.72
CA ARG A 14 -1.61 9.29 4.96
C ARG A 14 -2.06 10.38 5.93
N ASN A 15 -3.32 10.31 6.36
CA ASN A 15 -3.92 11.28 7.28
C ASN A 15 -3.84 12.74 6.81
N GLY A 16 -3.77 12.96 5.50
CA GLY A 16 -3.65 14.30 4.90
C GLY A 16 -2.21 14.80 4.75
N SER A 17 -1.21 14.04 5.20
CA SER A 17 0.20 14.35 4.98
C SER A 17 0.77 13.51 3.84
N GLU A 18 1.66 14.11 3.05
CA GLU A 18 2.35 13.46 1.95
C GLU A 18 3.69 12.87 2.42
N TYR A 19 4.01 11.68 1.95
CA TYR A 19 5.22 10.93 2.28
C TYR A 19 5.87 10.40 1.00
N PRO A 20 7.21 10.40 0.90
CA PRO A 20 7.92 9.75 -0.19
C PRO A 20 7.62 8.25 -0.29
N ALA A 21 7.81 7.69 -1.48
CA ALA A 21 7.63 6.27 -1.77
C ALA A 21 8.41 5.32 -0.82
N THR A 22 9.62 5.71 -0.43
CA THR A 22 10.48 4.94 0.50
C THR A 22 9.88 4.91 1.91
N GLU A 23 9.44 6.05 2.42
CA GLU A 23 8.76 6.14 3.73
C GLU A 23 7.42 5.39 3.72
N ALA A 24 6.69 5.45 2.61
CA ALA A 24 5.47 4.68 2.42
C ALA A 24 5.75 3.17 2.52
N ARG A 25 6.81 2.68 1.84
CA ARG A 25 7.24 1.28 1.95
C ARG A 25 7.55 0.90 3.39
N ASP A 26 8.28 1.72 4.13
CA ASP A 26 8.66 1.42 5.51
C ASP A 26 7.43 1.38 6.43
N HIS A 27 6.49 2.32 6.25
CA HIS A 27 5.22 2.33 6.97
C HIS A 27 4.41 1.05 6.70
N LEU A 28 4.27 0.66 5.44
CA LEU A 28 3.53 -0.54 5.06
C LEU A 28 4.23 -1.83 5.51
N GLN A 29 5.57 -1.87 5.49
CA GLN A 29 6.35 -2.99 6.03
C GLN A 29 6.08 -3.17 7.53
N LYS A 30 6.13 -2.09 8.32
CA LYS A 30 5.84 -2.17 9.76
C LYS A 30 4.44 -2.72 10.04
N LYS A 31 3.44 -2.30 9.25
CA LYS A 31 2.08 -2.85 9.34
C LYS A 31 2.02 -4.32 8.96
N LEU A 32 2.67 -4.71 7.87
CA LEU A 32 2.75 -6.10 7.44
C LEU A 32 3.39 -6.98 8.53
N ASP A 33 4.52 -6.55 9.09
CA ASP A 33 5.21 -7.30 10.15
C ASP A 33 4.33 -7.50 11.38
N TYR A 34 3.59 -6.45 11.78
CA TYR A 34 2.63 -6.53 12.88
C TYR A 34 1.49 -7.51 12.58
N LEU A 35 0.93 -7.49 11.37
CA LEU A 35 -0.15 -8.37 10.97
C LEU A 35 0.31 -9.83 10.83
N ASN A 36 1.51 -10.05 10.30
CA ASN A 36 2.13 -11.38 10.21
C ASN A 36 2.34 -11.99 11.60
N LYS A 37 2.84 -11.21 12.57
CA LYS A 37 2.97 -11.66 13.97
C LYS A 37 1.64 -12.07 14.59
N LYS A 38 0.52 -11.57 14.07
CA LYS A 38 -0.84 -11.89 14.52
C LYS A 38 -1.54 -12.96 13.68
N GLY A 39 -0.89 -13.49 12.64
CA GLY A 39 -1.52 -14.44 11.70
C GLY A 39 -2.74 -13.83 10.99
N LEU A 40 -2.69 -12.54 10.66
CA LEU A 40 -3.81 -11.81 10.05
C LEU A 40 -3.60 -11.51 8.56
N VAL A 41 -2.51 -11.96 7.97
CA VAL A 41 -2.18 -11.75 6.56
C VAL A 41 -1.62 -13.05 5.99
N ASP A 42 -2.39 -13.67 5.10
CA ASP A 42 -2.00 -14.89 4.41
C ASP A 42 -1.81 -14.66 2.90
N SER A 43 -2.30 -13.52 2.40
CA SER A 43 -2.31 -13.19 0.98
C SER A 43 -1.90 -11.74 0.70
N SER A 44 -1.61 -11.46 -0.58
CA SER A 44 -1.37 -10.08 -1.02
C SER A 44 -2.63 -9.22 -0.88
N GLU A 45 -3.80 -9.82 -1.04
CA GLU A 45 -5.11 -9.20 -0.82
C GLU A 45 -5.32 -8.82 0.64
N ASP A 46 -4.97 -9.69 1.59
CA ASP A 46 -5.04 -9.38 3.01
C ASP A 46 -4.11 -8.24 3.37
N PHE A 47 -2.89 -8.24 2.81
CA PHE A 47 -1.97 -7.12 2.96
C PHE A 47 -2.61 -5.82 2.46
N ILE A 48 -3.20 -5.81 1.26
CA ILE A 48 -3.83 -4.61 0.71
C ILE A 48 -5.00 -4.17 1.60
N ALA A 49 -5.89 -5.09 1.97
CA ALA A 49 -7.09 -4.80 2.75
C ALA A 49 -6.76 -4.29 4.16
N ARG A 50 -5.79 -4.90 4.85
CA ARG A 50 -5.54 -4.66 6.28
C ARG A 50 -4.37 -3.72 6.55
N ALA A 51 -3.35 -3.74 5.70
CA ALA A 51 -2.17 -2.89 5.86
C ALA A 51 -2.29 -1.61 5.04
N ALA A 52 -2.67 -1.73 3.77
CA ALA A 52 -2.45 -0.67 2.79
C ALA A 52 -3.68 0.15 2.40
N THR A 53 -4.88 -0.17 2.89
CA THR A 53 -6.11 0.57 2.55
C THR A 53 -6.27 1.84 3.38
N GLU A 54 -6.04 1.75 4.69
CA GLU A 54 -6.33 2.86 5.61
C GLU A 54 -5.51 2.80 6.90
N SER A 55 -5.56 3.91 7.61
CA SER A 55 -4.96 4.05 8.93
C SER A 55 -5.74 3.29 9.98
N SER A 56 -5.14 2.24 10.54
CA SER A 56 -5.72 1.51 11.68
C SER A 56 -5.92 2.37 12.93
N MET A 57 -5.30 3.55 13.00
CA MET A 57 -5.45 4.49 14.12
C MET A 57 -6.59 5.50 13.92
N SER A 58 -6.92 5.84 12.67
CA SER A 58 -7.83 6.97 12.37
C SER A 58 -8.94 6.62 11.38
N GLY A 59 -8.94 5.42 10.80
CA GLY A 59 -9.90 4.98 9.77
C GLY A 59 -9.81 5.73 8.45
N LYS A 60 -8.85 6.65 8.28
CA LYS A 60 -8.74 7.45 7.05
C LYS A 60 -8.11 6.63 5.93
N PRO A 61 -8.71 6.61 4.73
CA PRO A 61 -8.14 5.90 3.59
C PRO A 61 -6.82 6.53 3.16
N TYR A 62 -5.89 5.68 2.77
CA TYR A 62 -4.63 6.10 2.18
C TYR A 62 -4.82 6.37 0.69
N LYS A 63 -4.16 7.42 0.19
CA LYS A 63 -4.12 7.73 -1.23
C LYS A 63 -2.69 7.69 -1.74
N VAL A 64 -2.53 7.64 -3.05
CA VAL A 64 -1.27 7.90 -3.73
C VAL A 64 -1.47 9.01 -4.74
N ARG A 65 -0.46 9.86 -4.91
CA ARG A 65 -0.39 10.85 -5.98
C ARG A 65 0.75 10.47 -6.91
N CYS A 66 0.40 10.05 -8.12
CA CYS A 66 1.34 9.68 -9.17
C CYS A 66 1.16 10.64 -10.34
N ASN A 67 2.22 11.31 -10.79
CA ASN A 67 2.15 12.28 -11.91
C ASN A 67 1.03 13.34 -11.74
N GLY A 68 0.82 13.82 -10.51
CA GLY A 68 -0.23 14.79 -10.20
C GLY A 68 -1.64 14.22 -10.04
N GLN A 69 -1.87 12.94 -10.35
CA GLN A 69 -3.17 12.30 -10.19
C GLN A 69 -3.25 11.54 -8.87
N GLU A 70 -4.31 11.81 -8.11
CA GLU A 70 -4.62 11.10 -6.87
C GLU A 70 -5.55 9.92 -7.10
N GLN A 71 -5.29 8.81 -6.41
CA GLN A 71 -6.18 7.65 -6.36
C GLN A 71 -6.07 6.94 -5.01
N LEU A 72 -7.05 6.08 -4.69
CA LEU A 72 -6.97 5.26 -3.50
C LEU A 72 -5.82 4.26 -3.60
N SER A 73 -5.02 4.18 -2.55
CA SER A 73 -3.90 3.24 -2.48
C SER A 73 -4.34 1.78 -2.64
N ALA A 74 -5.52 1.42 -2.12
CA ALA A 74 -6.09 0.09 -2.25
C ALA A 74 -6.38 -0.29 -3.71
N GLU A 75 -6.96 0.63 -4.48
CA GLU A 75 -7.26 0.43 -5.90
C GLU A 75 -5.97 0.32 -6.71
N TRP A 76 -5.04 1.24 -6.43
CA TRP A 76 -3.72 1.26 -7.06
C TRP A 76 -2.93 -0.04 -6.86
N LEU A 77 -2.88 -0.56 -5.62
CA LEU A 77 -2.19 -1.82 -5.32
C LEU A 77 -2.91 -3.05 -5.85
N LYS A 78 -4.25 -3.04 -5.91
CA LYS A 78 -5.03 -4.12 -6.53
C LYS A 78 -4.77 -4.18 -8.05
N ALA A 79 -4.71 -3.03 -8.71
CA ALA A 79 -4.38 -2.95 -10.14
C ALA A 79 -2.98 -3.51 -10.40
N GLU A 80 -1.99 -3.14 -9.58
CA GLU A 80 -0.64 -3.71 -9.69
C GLU A 80 -0.62 -5.22 -9.40
N LEU A 81 -1.35 -5.70 -8.39
CA LEU A 81 -1.44 -7.13 -8.10
C LEU A 81 -2.01 -7.92 -9.29
N ALA A 82 -3.06 -7.40 -9.92
CA ALA A 82 -3.62 -8.00 -11.12
C ALA A 82 -2.59 -8.04 -12.26
N ARG A 83 -1.88 -6.93 -12.51
CA ARG A 83 -0.82 -6.84 -13.52
C ARG A 83 0.30 -7.85 -13.27
N LEU A 84 0.75 -8.02 -12.02
CA LEU A 84 1.80 -8.98 -11.65
C LEU A 84 1.38 -10.43 -11.87
N ARG A 85 0.08 -10.73 -11.73
CA ARG A 85 -0.45 -12.08 -11.97
C ARG A 85 -0.68 -12.40 -13.43
N THR A 86 -0.97 -11.40 -14.27
CA THR A 86 -1.09 -11.61 -15.72
C THR A 86 0.26 -11.68 -16.43
N THR A 87 1.30 -11.07 -15.85
CA THR A 87 2.66 -11.05 -16.41
C THR A 87 3.56 -12.18 -15.92
N ARG A 88 3.11 -12.95 -14.93
CA ARG A 88 3.79 -14.17 -14.47
C ARG A 88 2.98 -15.38 -14.96
N PRO A 89 3.37 -16.05 -16.07
CA PRO A 89 2.75 -17.30 -16.49
C PRO A 89 2.95 -18.41 -15.46
#